data_AF-A0A3N5Q486-F1
#
_entry.id   AF-A0A3N5Q486-F1
#
_cell.length_a   1.000
_cell.length_b   1.000
_cell.length_c   1.000
_cell.angle_alpha   90.00
_cell.angle_beta   90.00
_cell.angle_gamma   90.00
#
_symmetry.space_group_name_H-M   'P 1'
#
loop_
_entity.id
_entity.type
_entity.pdbx_description
1 polymer ?
#
loop_
_entity_poly.entity_id
_entity_poly.type
_entity_poly.pdbx_seq_one_letter_code
_entity_poly.pdbx_strand_id
1 'polypeptide(L)'
;MTYIQQGDFEGALDDFSNVIQLSPGEAAAYYWRGLSNEEVGRQPEASADYRQFLSLTQDANARAEIEQKLSQWNVDEPDGANHRSPVPDARHKTHQGQPEEPDQVLDLHGLLIALGERALHSTWFGSGVDCYGEKAAELHAFTDQNKPIEGRDLLHITTGIRQTIEGDFQAFDPGATSPWIFIRAWDGTGFHIETNDPEIKNQLKQHFQAVDNVEGADPPYEGLFIRI
;
A
#
# COMPACT_ATOMS: atom_id res chain seq x y z
N MET A 1 -12.95 -23.37 -6.99
CA MET A 1 -14.14 -23.15 -6.15
C MET A 1 -14.02 -21.73 -5.63
N THR A 2 -14.62 -20.74 -6.30
CA THR A 2 -15.86 -20.07 -5.86
C THR A 2 -15.78 -19.54 -4.43
N TYR A 3 -15.18 -18.36 -4.26
CA TYR A 3 -15.37 -17.48 -3.11
C TYR A 3 -15.97 -16.15 -3.57
N ILE A 4 -17.23 -16.21 -4.02
CA ILE A 4 -18.14 -15.09 -3.80
C ILE A 4 -18.71 -15.32 -2.40
N GLN A 5 -17.88 -15.14 -1.37
CA GLN A 5 -18.35 -15.00 0.00
C GLN A 5 -18.20 -13.55 0.38
N GLN A 6 -19.31 -12.83 0.19
CA GLN A 6 -19.77 -11.71 1.01
C GLN A 6 -18.66 -10.88 1.66
N GLY A 7 -18.23 -9.84 0.95
CA GLY A 7 -17.50 -8.71 1.53
C GLY A 7 -16.00 -8.66 1.26
N ASP A 8 -15.39 -9.74 0.75
CA ASP A 8 -13.95 -9.74 0.41
C ASP A 8 -13.71 -9.29 -1.03
N PHE A 9 -14.29 -8.15 -1.38
CA PHE A 9 -14.14 -7.58 -2.72
C PHE A 9 -12.72 -7.09 -2.96
N GLU A 10 -12.00 -6.69 -1.91
CA GLU A 10 -10.59 -6.28 -1.99
C GLU A 10 -9.66 -7.46 -2.29
N GLY A 11 -9.80 -8.61 -1.60
CA GLY A 11 -9.03 -9.81 -1.94
C GLY A 11 -9.32 -10.33 -3.36
N ALA A 12 -10.57 -10.17 -3.81
CA ALA A 12 -10.95 -10.51 -5.18
C ALA A 12 -10.26 -9.62 -6.23
N LEU A 13 -9.99 -8.35 -5.93
CA LEU A 13 -9.30 -7.44 -6.86
C LEU A 13 -7.87 -7.90 -7.15
N ASP A 14 -7.15 -8.36 -6.14
CA ASP A 14 -5.79 -8.88 -6.28
C ASP A 14 -5.78 -10.20 -7.07
N ASP A 15 -6.69 -11.12 -6.75
CA ASP A 15 -6.84 -12.38 -7.48
C ASP A 15 -7.11 -12.13 -8.97
N PHE A 16 -8.05 -11.24 -9.31
CA PHE A 16 -8.33 -10.94 -10.71
C PHE A 16 -7.22 -10.15 -11.38
N SER A 17 -6.49 -9.30 -10.65
CA SER A 17 -5.32 -8.60 -11.18
C SER A 17 -4.21 -9.57 -11.54
N ASN A 18 -3.98 -10.60 -10.71
CA ASN A 18 -3.05 -11.69 -11.01
C ASN A 18 -3.50 -12.47 -12.25
N VAL A 19 -4.79 -12.79 -12.37
CA VAL A 19 -5.32 -13.47 -13.57
C VAL A 19 -5.11 -12.63 -14.83
N ILE A 20 -5.32 -11.31 -14.77
CA ILE A 20 -5.10 -10.39 -15.89
C ILE A 20 -3.61 -10.32 -16.26
N GLN A 21 -2.70 -10.32 -15.28
CA GLN A 21 -1.26 -10.35 -15.54
C GLN A 21 -0.83 -11.64 -16.24
N LEU A 22 -1.39 -12.78 -15.82
CA LEU A 22 -1.09 -14.09 -16.39
C LEU A 22 -1.74 -14.28 -17.76
N SER A 23 -2.96 -13.76 -17.93
CA SER A 23 -3.82 -13.95 -19.10
C SER A 23 -4.57 -12.66 -19.41
N PRO A 24 -3.93 -11.69 -20.08
CA PRO A 24 -4.56 -10.41 -20.41
C PRO A 24 -5.69 -10.52 -21.45
N GLY A 25 -5.90 -11.71 -22.04
CA GLY A 25 -7.02 -12.00 -22.92
C GLY A 25 -8.24 -12.59 -22.21
N GLU A 26 -8.18 -12.82 -20.89
CA GLU A 26 -9.27 -13.44 -20.14
C GLU A 26 -10.35 -12.39 -19.83
N ALA A 27 -11.36 -12.30 -20.69
CA ALA A 27 -12.47 -11.35 -20.53
C ALA A 27 -13.15 -11.49 -19.16
N ALA A 28 -13.37 -12.72 -18.69
CA ALA A 28 -14.04 -12.96 -17.40
C ALA A 28 -13.30 -12.29 -16.22
N ALA A 29 -11.96 -12.24 -16.25
CA ALA A 29 -11.19 -11.61 -15.18
C ALA A 29 -11.45 -10.10 -15.09
N TYR A 30 -11.55 -9.41 -16.23
CA TYR A 30 -11.94 -8.00 -16.27
C TYR A 30 -13.37 -7.77 -15.79
N TYR A 31 -14.31 -8.66 -16.16
CA TYR A 31 -15.69 -8.58 -15.68
C TYR A 31 -15.78 -8.68 -14.16
N TRP A 32 -15.12 -9.69 -13.58
CA TRP A 32 -15.17 -9.91 -12.15
C TRP A 32 -14.40 -8.86 -11.36
N ARG A 33 -13.26 -8.37 -11.87
CA ARG A 33 -12.55 -7.24 -11.27
C ARG A 33 -13.37 -5.96 -11.30
N GLY A 34 -14.05 -5.69 -12.42
CA GLY A 34 -14.95 -4.54 -12.54
C GLY A 34 -16.12 -4.61 -11.55
N LEU A 35 -16.69 -5.80 -11.35
CA LEU A 35 -17.74 -6.02 -10.35
C LEU A 35 -17.23 -5.82 -8.92
N SER A 36 -16.05 -6.35 -8.59
CA SER A 36 -15.44 -6.10 -7.27
C SER A 36 -15.16 -4.63 -7.03
N ASN A 37 -14.65 -3.92 -8.06
CA ASN A 37 -14.40 -2.47 -7.99
C ASN A 37 -15.69 -1.67 -7.74
N GLU A 38 -16.81 -2.08 -8.33
CA GLU A 38 -18.12 -1.46 -8.06
C GLU A 38 -18.57 -1.65 -6.62
N GLU A 39 -18.43 -2.86 -6.09
CA GLU A 39 -18.86 -3.19 -4.72
C GLU A 39 -18.03 -2.45 -3.66
N VAL A 40 -16.76 -2.13 -3.95
CA VAL A 40 -15.91 -1.28 -3.09
C VAL A 40 -16.08 0.23 -3.36
N GLY A 41 -16.98 0.63 -4.27
CA GLY A 41 -17.24 2.03 -4.60
C GLY A 41 -16.24 2.69 -5.56
N ARG A 42 -15.33 1.92 -6.16
CA ARG A 42 -14.35 2.36 -7.18
C ARG A 42 -14.97 2.35 -8.58
N GLN A 43 -15.98 3.20 -8.76
CA GLN A 43 -16.75 3.30 -9.99
C GLN A 43 -15.91 3.62 -11.26
N PRO A 44 -14.91 4.52 -11.21
CA PRO A 44 -14.05 4.80 -12.36
C PRO A 44 -13.25 3.57 -12.83
N GLU A 45 -12.67 2.83 -11.89
CA GLU A 45 -11.89 1.62 -12.14
C GLU A 45 -12.77 0.48 -12.65
N ALA A 46 -13.96 0.31 -12.06
CA ALA A 46 -14.97 -0.61 -12.56
C ALA A 46 -15.33 -0.34 -14.02
N SER A 47 -15.48 0.94 -14.38
CA SER A 47 -15.82 1.34 -15.75
C SER A 47 -14.71 1.02 -16.77
N ALA A 48 -13.45 1.17 -16.37
CA ALA A 48 -12.30 0.83 -17.21
C ALA A 48 -12.22 -0.69 -17.46
N ASP A 49 -12.43 -1.48 -16.42
CA ASP A 49 -12.45 -2.95 -16.49
C ASP A 49 -13.59 -3.46 -17.35
N TYR A 50 -14.77 -2.89 -17.20
CA TYR A 50 -15.92 -3.21 -18.03
C TYR A 50 -15.70 -2.88 -19.51
N ARG A 51 -15.02 -1.77 -19.84
CA ARG A 51 -14.63 -1.47 -21.23
C ARG A 51 -13.63 -2.48 -21.80
N GLN A 52 -12.70 -2.97 -20.98
CA GLN A 52 -11.78 -4.04 -21.40
C GLN A 52 -12.53 -5.36 -21.61
N PHE A 53 -13.45 -5.70 -20.72
CA PHE A 53 -14.34 -6.85 -20.89
C PHE A 53 -15.09 -6.78 -22.23
N LEU A 54 -15.73 -5.63 -22.54
CA LEU A 54 -16.41 -5.39 -23.81
C LEU A 54 -15.48 -5.45 -25.03
N SER A 55 -14.19 -5.20 -24.87
CA SER A 55 -13.22 -5.28 -25.96
C SER A 55 -12.79 -6.73 -26.25
N LEU A 56 -12.85 -7.61 -25.24
CA LEU A 56 -12.38 -8.99 -25.32
C LEU A 56 -13.51 -10.01 -25.53
N THR A 57 -14.72 -9.72 -25.04
CA THR A 57 -15.86 -10.62 -25.18
C THR A 57 -16.61 -10.42 -26.49
N GLN A 58 -17.04 -11.53 -27.09
CA GLN A 58 -17.93 -11.56 -28.26
C GLN A 58 -19.37 -11.94 -27.88
N ASP A 59 -19.63 -12.19 -26.59
CA ASP A 59 -20.96 -12.60 -26.13
C ASP A 59 -21.91 -11.39 -26.08
N ALA A 60 -22.91 -11.38 -26.94
CA ALA A 60 -23.85 -10.26 -27.05
C ALA A 60 -24.68 -10.03 -25.78
N ASN A 61 -24.97 -11.08 -25.02
CA ASN A 61 -25.78 -10.95 -23.81
C ASN A 61 -24.97 -10.30 -22.69
N ALA A 62 -23.75 -10.81 -22.46
CA ALA A 62 -22.89 -10.27 -21.41
C ALA A 62 -22.44 -8.83 -21.73
N ARG A 63 -22.30 -8.49 -23.02
CA ARG A 63 -22.05 -7.10 -23.45
C ARG A 63 -23.20 -6.17 -23.14
N ALA A 64 -24.43 -6.57 -23.47
CA ALA A 64 -25.62 -5.76 -23.24
C ALA A 64 -25.81 -5.43 -21.75
N GLU A 65 -25.54 -6.39 -20.87
CA GLU A 65 -25.60 -6.19 -19.41
C GLU A 65 -24.62 -5.10 -18.95
N ILE A 66 -23.37 -5.17 -19.43
CA ILE A 66 -22.33 -4.20 -19.06
C ILE A 66 -22.54 -2.83 -19.70
N GLU A 67 -22.94 -2.78 -20.97
CA GLU A 67 -23.26 -1.52 -21.67
C GLU A 67 -24.42 -0.78 -20.99
N GLN A 68 -25.46 -1.50 -20.55
CA GLN A 68 -26.56 -0.93 -19.78
C GLN A 68 -26.08 -0.38 -18.42
N LYS A 69 -25.13 -1.06 -17.77
CA LYS A 69 -24.56 -0.64 -16.49
C LYS A 69 -23.73 0.63 -16.63
N LEU A 70 -22.85 0.67 -17.62
CA LEU A 70 -22.03 1.86 -17.94
C LEU A 70 -22.90 3.06 -18.33
N SER A 71 -24.00 2.85 -19.06
CA SER A 71 -24.93 3.91 -19.41
C SER A 71 -25.66 4.52 -18.21
N GLN A 72 -25.90 3.74 -17.14
CA GLN A 72 -26.54 4.25 -15.90
C GLN A 72 -25.61 5.13 -15.08
N TRP A 73 -24.30 4.91 -15.18
CA TRP A 73 -23.29 5.69 -14.45
C TRP A 73 -23.00 7.05 -15.09
N ASN A 74 -23.72 7.41 -16.16
CA ASN A 74 -23.56 8.66 -16.90
C ASN A 74 -22.08 8.99 -17.20
N VAL A 75 -21.31 7.94 -17.52
CA VAL A 75 -19.91 8.05 -17.92
C VAL A 75 -19.89 8.55 -19.35
N ASP A 76 -20.10 9.85 -19.52
CA ASP A 76 -19.94 10.54 -20.79
C ASP A 76 -18.57 10.13 -21.37
N GLU A 77 -18.55 9.54 -22.56
CA GLU A 77 -17.32 9.20 -23.26
C GLU A 77 -16.41 10.43 -23.32
N PRO A 78 -15.16 10.37 -22.83
CA PRO A 78 -14.13 11.21 -23.39
C PRO A 78 -13.46 10.41 -24.50
N ASP A 79 -13.79 10.84 -25.71
CA ASP A 79 -12.90 10.94 -26.85
C ASP A 79 -12.23 9.63 -27.31
N GLY A 80 -12.76 9.11 -28.42
CA GLY A 80 -12.00 8.24 -29.29
C GLY A 80 -10.62 8.85 -29.60
N ALA A 81 -9.66 7.94 -29.77
CA ALA A 81 -8.29 8.14 -30.21
C ALA A 81 -7.23 8.19 -29.09
N ASN A 82 -6.50 7.07 -29.08
CA ASN A 82 -5.05 7.00 -28.90
C ASN A 82 -4.54 6.65 -27.49
N HIS A 83 -4.71 5.37 -27.13
CA HIS A 83 -3.70 4.69 -26.33
C HIS A 83 -3.23 3.44 -27.09
N ARG A 84 -2.31 3.65 -28.04
CA ARG A 84 -1.35 2.61 -28.37
C ARG A 84 -0.46 2.44 -27.15
N SER A 85 -0.50 1.24 -26.56
CA SER A 85 0.54 0.78 -25.64
C SER A 85 1.93 1.01 -26.22
N PRO A 86 2.92 1.16 -25.36
CA PRO A 86 4.14 0.39 -25.51
C PRO A 86 4.24 -0.57 -24.32
N VAL A 87 4.24 -1.87 -24.64
CA VAL A 87 4.95 -2.84 -23.81
C VAL A 87 6.38 -2.34 -23.57
N PRO A 88 6.95 -2.53 -22.37
CA PRO A 88 8.39 -2.71 -22.30
C PRO A 88 8.73 -3.97 -21.52
N ASP A 89 9.03 -5.02 -22.28
CA ASP A 89 10.01 -6.02 -21.90
C ASP A 89 11.41 -5.36 -21.86
N ALA A 90 12.12 -5.64 -20.78
CA ALA A 90 13.57 -5.70 -20.65
C ALA A 90 14.48 -4.52 -21.12
N ARG A 91 15.32 -4.12 -20.14
CA ARG A 91 16.68 -3.56 -20.24
C ARG A 91 16.85 -2.03 -20.19
N HIS A 92 17.50 -1.65 -19.09
CA HIS A 92 18.63 -0.71 -19.01
C HIS A 92 18.38 0.80 -19.07
N LYS A 93 18.80 1.42 -17.95
CA LYS A 93 19.51 2.71 -17.77
C LYS A 93 18.73 3.92 -17.25
N THR A 94 19.05 4.24 -15.99
CA THR A 94 19.71 5.50 -15.56
C THR A 94 19.15 6.83 -16.06
N HIS A 95 18.54 7.61 -15.14
CA HIS A 95 18.75 9.06 -14.92
C HIS A 95 17.86 9.50 -13.74
N GLN A 96 18.42 9.78 -12.57
CA GLN A 96 18.78 11.13 -12.09
C GLN A 96 17.70 12.19 -12.30
N GLY A 97 17.04 12.54 -11.20
CA GLY A 97 16.81 13.93 -10.80
C GLY A 97 15.52 14.58 -11.27
N GLN A 98 14.48 14.51 -10.44
CA GLN A 98 13.66 15.67 -10.06
C GLN A 98 12.94 15.37 -8.73
N PRO A 99 12.83 16.35 -7.81
CA PRO A 99 12.33 16.15 -6.46
C PRO A 99 10.81 16.20 -6.48
N GLU A 100 10.15 15.09 -6.16
CA GLU A 100 8.72 15.11 -5.88
C GLU A 100 8.55 15.79 -4.51
N GLU A 101 8.04 17.02 -4.52
CA GLU A 101 7.64 17.73 -3.29
C GLU A 101 6.53 16.94 -2.58
N PRO A 102 6.48 17.01 -1.23
CA PRO A 102 5.89 15.98 -0.41
C PRO A 102 4.39 16.18 -0.32
N ASP A 103 3.63 15.58 -1.24
CA ASP A 103 2.35 15.04 -0.81
C ASP A 103 2.69 14.06 0.32
N GLN A 104 2.07 14.26 1.48
CA GLN A 104 2.37 13.54 2.71
C GLN A 104 1.95 12.07 2.57
N VAL A 105 2.63 11.31 1.71
CA VAL A 105 2.47 9.87 1.63
C VAL A 105 2.96 9.36 2.98
N LEU A 106 2.00 8.96 3.82
CA LEU A 106 2.29 8.38 5.11
C LEU A 106 2.90 7.00 4.88
N ASP A 107 4.19 7.00 4.61
CA ASP A 107 5.01 5.80 4.48
C ASP A 107 5.92 5.63 5.69
N LEU A 108 6.45 4.43 5.87
CA LEU A 108 7.46 4.14 6.89
C LEU A 108 8.66 5.10 6.81
N HIS A 109 9.01 5.54 5.60
CA HIS A 109 10.05 6.55 5.39
C HIS A 109 9.70 7.90 6.03
N GLY A 110 8.50 8.41 5.75
CA GLY A 110 8.01 9.67 6.33
C GLY A 110 7.88 9.59 7.85
N LEU A 111 7.49 8.43 8.37
CA LEU A 111 7.42 8.15 9.81
C LEU A 111 8.80 8.24 10.47
N LEU A 112 9.85 7.64 9.87
CA LEU A 112 11.21 7.74 10.39
C LEU A 112 11.74 9.18 10.38
N ILE A 113 11.39 9.96 9.35
CA ILE A 113 11.72 11.40 9.30
C ILE A 113 11.00 12.15 10.43
N ALA A 114 9.72 11.87 10.66
CA ALA A 114 8.92 12.51 11.71
C ALA A 114 9.46 12.22 13.12
N LEU A 115 10.02 11.03 13.34
CA LEU A 115 10.68 10.64 14.61
C LEU A 115 12.05 11.31 14.82
N GLY A 116 12.64 11.91 13.79
CA GLY A 116 13.84 12.71 13.88
C GLY A 116 15.13 11.94 14.25
N GLU A 117 16.11 12.66 14.82
CA GLU A 117 17.46 12.11 15.06
C GLU A 117 17.48 10.90 15.99
N ARG A 118 16.52 10.79 16.92
CA ARG A 118 16.43 9.65 17.82
C ARG A 118 16.20 8.35 17.06
N ALA A 119 15.30 8.35 16.06
CA ALA A 119 15.09 7.19 15.20
C ALA A 119 16.38 6.80 14.47
N LEU A 120 17.13 7.77 13.94
CA LEU A 120 18.36 7.51 13.18
C LEU A 120 19.49 6.91 14.03
N HIS A 121 19.54 7.27 15.32
CA HIS A 121 20.53 6.77 16.28
C HIS A 121 20.06 5.51 17.01
N SER A 122 18.81 5.12 16.84
CA SER A 122 18.24 3.92 17.45
C SER A 122 18.57 2.68 16.63
N THR A 123 18.57 1.55 17.31
CA THR A 123 18.65 0.23 16.71
C THR A 123 17.25 -0.28 16.42
N TRP A 124 17.00 -0.65 15.17
CA TRP A 124 15.70 -1.12 14.71
C TRP A 124 15.69 -2.63 14.50
N PHE A 125 14.57 -3.22 14.89
CA PHE A 125 14.21 -4.60 14.61
C PHE A 125 12.90 -4.60 13.84
N GLY A 126 12.81 -5.44 12.82
CA GLY A 126 11.59 -5.64 12.06
C GLY A 126 11.24 -7.12 11.99
N SER A 127 9.96 -7.44 11.99
CA SER A 127 9.47 -8.80 11.82
C SER A 127 8.18 -8.80 10.99
N GLY A 128 8.01 -9.88 10.21
CA GLY A 128 6.80 -10.10 9.40
C GLY A 128 6.48 -8.96 8.43
N VAL A 129 7.50 -8.28 7.91
CA VAL A 129 7.29 -7.11 7.06
C VAL A 129 6.94 -7.57 5.66
N ASP A 130 5.79 -7.13 5.17
CA ASP A 130 5.40 -7.21 3.77
C ASP A 130 5.27 -5.80 3.18
N CYS A 131 5.97 -5.56 2.07
CA CYS A 131 6.12 -4.24 1.49
C CYS A 131 6.43 -4.34 0.00
N TYR A 132 6.07 -3.28 -0.72
CA TYR A 132 6.36 -3.12 -2.13
C TYR A 132 7.28 -1.94 -2.37
N GLY A 133 8.24 -2.10 -3.29
CA GLY A 133 9.20 -1.07 -3.62
C GLY A 133 10.45 -1.61 -4.30
N GLU A 134 11.27 -0.71 -4.83
CA GLU A 134 12.57 -1.05 -5.42
C GLU A 134 13.49 -1.75 -4.40
N LYS A 135 13.36 -1.38 -3.12
CA LYS A 135 14.16 -1.93 -2.02
C LYS A 135 13.40 -2.89 -1.10
N ALA A 136 12.21 -3.35 -1.50
CA ALA A 136 11.40 -4.25 -0.67
C ALA A 136 12.17 -5.52 -0.29
N ALA A 137 12.91 -6.10 -1.23
CA ALA A 137 13.73 -7.29 -0.98
C ALA A 137 14.82 -7.06 0.10
N GLU A 138 15.36 -5.84 0.20
CA GLU A 138 16.33 -5.50 1.25
C GLU A 138 15.66 -5.42 2.62
N LEU A 139 14.46 -4.83 2.68
CA LEU A 139 13.69 -4.73 3.92
C LEU A 139 13.21 -6.10 4.39
N HIS A 140 12.73 -6.95 3.48
CA HIS A 140 12.37 -8.35 3.75
C HIS A 140 13.56 -9.15 4.25
N ALA A 141 14.72 -9.00 3.62
CA ALA A 141 15.94 -9.69 4.05
C ALA A 141 16.39 -9.26 5.45
N PHE A 142 16.16 -7.99 5.82
CA PHE A 142 16.43 -7.49 7.17
C PHE A 142 15.51 -8.16 8.20
N THR A 143 14.21 -8.25 7.91
CA THR A 143 13.23 -8.82 8.83
C THR A 143 13.33 -10.32 8.99
N ASP A 144 13.64 -11.04 7.90
CA ASP A 144 13.86 -12.50 7.93
C ASP A 144 15.08 -12.90 8.75
N GLN A 145 16.10 -12.05 8.76
CA GLN A 145 17.34 -12.33 9.49
C GLN A 145 17.25 -11.98 10.98
N ASN A 146 16.19 -11.29 11.42
CA ASN A 146 16.02 -10.76 12.77
C ASN A 146 17.28 -10.06 13.30
N LYS A 147 18.00 -9.38 12.41
CA LYS A 147 19.25 -8.68 12.74
C LYS A 147 18.94 -7.23 13.04
N PRO A 148 19.51 -6.64 14.10
CA PRO A 148 19.40 -5.20 14.32
C PRO A 148 20.04 -4.43 13.17
N ILE A 149 19.41 -3.34 12.73
CA ILE A 149 20.02 -2.34 11.86
C ILE A 149 19.96 -0.97 12.50
N GLU A 150 20.90 -0.10 12.14
CA GLU A 150 20.85 1.29 12.59
C GLU A 150 19.72 2.04 11.87
N GLY A 151 19.09 3.00 12.54
CA GLY A 151 18.00 3.77 11.95
C GLY A 151 18.38 4.55 10.69
N ARG A 152 19.65 4.94 10.55
CA ARG A 152 20.20 5.53 9.32
C ARG A 152 20.12 4.58 8.13
N ASP A 153 20.41 3.30 8.35
CA ASP A 153 20.41 2.27 7.32
C ASP A 153 18.97 1.90 7.00
N LEU A 154 18.12 1.79 8.02
CA LEU A 154 16.68 1.61 7.84
C LEU A 154 16.07 2.75 7.01
N LEU A 155 16.41 4.01 7.31
CA LEU A 155 15.96 5.17 6.53
C LEU A 155 16.37 5.05 5.06
N HIS A 156 17.60 4.58 4.80
CA HIS A 156 18.09 4.39 3.44
C HIS A 156 17.41 3.23 2.70
N ILE A 157 16.96 2.20 3.41
CA ILE A 157 16.14 1.12 2.83
C ILE A 157 14.75 1.65 2.50
N THR A 158 14.15 2.42 3.42
CA THR A 158 12.78 2.93 3.27
C THR A 158 12.61 3.95 2.15
N THR A 159 13.68 4.62 1.66
CA THR A 159 13.58 5.50 0.47
C THR A 159 13.11 4.78 -0.78
N GLY A 160 13.32 3.46 -0.86
CA GLY A 160 12.93 2.64 -1.99
C GLY A 160 11.63 1.87 -1.76
N ILE A 161 10.92 2.13 -0.66
CA ILE A 161 9.66 1.48 -0.30
C ILE A 161 8.52 2.40 -0.71
N ARG A 162 7.58 1.86 -1.48
CA ARG A 162 6.40 2.57 -1.98
C ARG A 162 5.17 2.36 -1.11
N GLN A 163 5.06 1.19 -0.47
CA GLN A 163 3.97 0.88 0.44
C GLN A 163 4.40 -0.23 1.39
N THR A 164 4.03 -0.10 2.66
CA THR A 164 4.15 -1.17 3.65
C THR A 164 2.75 -1.70 3.94
N ILE A 165 2.53 -2.99 3.69
CA ILE A 165 1.22 -3.63 3.88
C ILE A 165 1.12 -4.10 5.33
N GLU A 166 2.10 -4.87 5.77
CA GLU A 166 2.14 -5.47 7.08
C GLU A 166 3.57 -5.38 7.63
N GLY A 167 3.71 -5.37 8.94
CA GLY A 167 5.01 -5.52 9.57
C GLY A 167 5.06 -4.89 10.94
N ASP A 168 5.84 -5.50 11.82
CA ASP A 168 6.19 -4.93 13.11
C ASP A 168 7.61 -4.36 13.07
N PHE A 169 7.78 -3.17 13.65
CA PHE A 169 9.04 -2.47 13.79
C PHE A 169 9.20 -1.97 15.21
N GLN A 170 10.38 -2.15 15.78
CA GLN A 170 10.69 -1.79 17.15
C GLN A 170 12.02 -1.06 17.19
N ALA A 171 12.07 0.09 17.86
CA ALA A 171 13.31 0.85 17.99
C ALA A 171 13.80 0.88 19.43
N PHE A 172 15.10 0.65 19.61
CA PHE A 172 15.80 0.61 20.89
C PHE A 172 16.85 1.71 20.93
N ASP A 173 16.91 2.45 22.02
CA ASP A 173 18.00 3.41 22.22
C ASP A 173 19.34 2.66 22.41
N PRO A 174 20.49 3.28 22.07
CA PRO A 174 21.80 2.68 22.27
C PRO A 174 22.03 2.24 23.72
N GLY A 175 22.10 0.93 23.95
CA GLY A 175 22.29 0.33 25.28
C GLY A 175 21.01 0.12 26.09
N ALA A 176 19.83 0.41 25.54
CA ALA A 176 18.56 0.10 26.18
C ALA A 176 18.16 -1.37 25.98
N THR A 177 17.51 -1.96 27.00
CA THR A 177 16.99 -3.33 26.98
C THR A 177 15.52 -3.41 26.58
N SER A 178 14.86 -2.27 26.40
CA SER A 178 13.45 -2.17 26.05
C SER A 178 13.29 -1.16 24.92
N PRO A 179 12.39 -1.42 23.96
CA PRO A 179 12.14 -0.49 22.88
C PRO A 179 11.40 0.74 23.39
N TRP A 180 11.70 1.90 22.82
CA TRP A 180 11.00 3.15 23.14
C TRP A 180 9.79 3.40 22.22
N ILE A 181 9.74 2.69 21.10
CA ILE A 181 8.64 2.74 20.14
C ILE A 181 8.42 1.39 19.48
N PHE A 182 7.15 1.05 19.31
CA PHE A 182 6.65 0.00 18.43
C PHE A 182 5.85 0.64 17.32
N ILE A 183 6.04 0.20 16.09
CA ILE A 183 5.26 0.59 14.93
C ILE A 183 4.78 -0.70 14.28
N ARG A 184 3.48 -0.81 14.04
CA ARG A 184 2.85 -1.93 13.36
C ARG A 184 2.08 -1.41 12.16
N ALA A 185 2.44 -1.85 10.96
CA ALA A 185 1.64 -1.68 9.77
C ALA A 185 0.57 -2.78 9.71
N TRP A 186 -0.65 -2.40 9.34
CA TRP A 186 -1.75 -3.34 9.10
C TRP A 186 -2.46 -2.98 7.80
N ASP A 187 -2.49 -3.95 6.88
CA ASP A 187 -3.31 -3.94 5.67
C ASP A 187 -3.09 -2.74 4.74
N GLY A 188 -1.94 -2.05 4.88
CA GLY A 188 -1.62 -0.84 4.12
C GLY A 188 -2.52 0.37 4.40
N THR A 189 -3.38 0.32 5.43
CA THR A 189 -4.35 1.37 5.77
C THR A 189 -3.85 2.37 6.83
N GLY A 190 -2.82 2.00 7.58
CA GLY A 190 -2.42 2.73 8.76
C GLY A 190 -1.19 2.16 9.45
N PHE A 191 -0.58 2.98 10.30
CA PHE A 191 0.44 2.57 11.26
C PHE A 191 -0.10 2.72 12.68
N HIS A 192 -0.07 1.62 13.43
CA HIS A 192 -0.29 1.62 14.86
C HIS A 192 1.05 1.82 15.56
N ILE A 193 1.20 2.90 16.32
CA ILE A 193 2.42 3.30 16.98
C ILE A 193 2.22 3.28 18.49
N GLU A 194 2.96 2.48 19.22
CA GLU A 194 2.95 2.45 20.68
C GLU A 194 4.26 3.04 21.20
N THR A 195 4.17 4.07 22.03
CA THR A 195 5.36 4.68 22.64
C THR A 195 5.06 5.15 24.06
N ASN A 196 6.05 5.07 24.93
CA ASN A 196 5.99 5.63 26.28
C ASN A 196 6.52 7.08 26.35
N ASP A 197 7.02 7.61 25.22
CA ASP A 197 7.63 8.93 25.17
C ASP A 197 6.62 10.01 24.73
N PRO A 198 6.31 10.99 25.60
CA PRO A 198 5.34 12.04 25.27
C PRO A 198 5.84 13.03 24.20
N GLU A 199 7.15 13.21 24.03
CA GLU A 199 7.71 14.10 23.01
C GLU A 199 7.47 13.53 21.61
N ILE A 200 7.71 12.22 21.46
CA ILE A 200 7.45 11.48 20.22
C ILE A 200 5.97 11.54 19.85
N LYS A 201 5.08 11.32 20.82
CA LYS A 201 3.63 11.43 20.58
C LYS A 201 3.24 12.81 20.05
N ASN A 202 3.80 13.86 20.64
CA ASN A 202 3.51 15.22 20.22
C ASN A 202 4.08 15.52 18.83
N GLN A 203 5.28 15.03 18.51
CA GLN A 203 5.88 15.13 17.18
C GLN A 203 4.99 14.46 16.12
N LEU A 204 4.56 13.22 16.35
CA LEU A 204 3.69 12.49 15.43
C LEU A 204 2.36 13.23 15.20
N LYS A 205 1.74 13.76 16.27
CA LYS A 205 0.51 14.58 16.18
C LYS A 205 0.69 15.91 15.45
N GLN A 206 1.90 16.46 15.42
CA GLN A 206 2.20 17.69 14.68
C GLN A 206 2.54 17.41 13.21
N HIS A 207 3.15 16.25 12.93
CA HIS A 207 3.56 15.88 11.58
C HIS A 207 2.41 15.28 10.76
N PHE A 208 1.46 14.60 11.41
CA PHE A 208 0.36 13.90 10.77
C PHE A 208 -1.00 14.45 11.20
N GLN A 209 -1.91 14.65 10.24
CA GLN A 209 -3.23 15.23 10.50
C GLN A 209 -4.27 14.20 11.01
N ALA A 210 -4.09 12.91 10.70
CA ALA A 210 -5.03 11.84 11.02
C ALA A 210 -4.47 10.87 12.09
N VAL A 211 -4.25 11.39 13.31
CA VAL A 211 -3.77 10.61 14.46
C VAL A 211 -4.90 10.39 15.46
N ASP A 212 -5.37 9.15 15.56
CA ASP A 212 -6.34 8.70 16.57
C ASP A 212 -5.60 8.12 17.79
N ASN A 213 -6.01 8.44 19.02
CA ASN A 213 -5.45 7.77 20.20
C ASN A 213 -6.16 6.43 20.40
N VAL A 214 -5.40 5.36 20.61
CA VAL A 214 -5.91 4.02 20.87
C VAL A 214 -5.33 3.52 22.19
N GLU A 215 -6.14 2.83 22.99
CA GLU A 215 -5.62 2.18 24.20
C GLU A 215 -4.57 1.15 23.76
N GLY A 216 -3.34 1.27 24.29
CA GLY A 216 -2.24 0.38 23.94
C GLY A 216 -2.56 -1.06 24.34
N ALA A 217 -1.99 -2.02 23.62
CA ALA A 217 -2.23 -3.43 23.90
C ALA A 217 -1.59 -3.89 25.22
N ASP A 218 -0.57 -3.17 25.71
CA ASP A 218 0.17 -3.50 26.93
C ASP A 218 0.54 -2.22 27.74
N PRO A 219 0.03 -2.01 28.96
CA PRO A 219 0.42 -0.86 29.79
C PRO A 219 1.89 -0.98 30.24
N PRO A 220 2.68 0.12 30.22
CA PRO A 220 2.29 1.53 30.23
C PRO A 220 2.31 2.22 28.85
N TYR A 221 2.33 1.47 27.75
CA TYR A 221 2.37 2.06 26.43
C TYR A 221 0.98 2.58 26.04
N GLU A 222 0.91 3.80 25.50
CA GLU A 222 -0.31 4.28 24.87
C GLU A 222 -0.13 4.18 23.36
N GLY A 223 -1.14 3.66 22.67
CA GLY A 223 -1.14 3.52 21.24
C GLY A 223 -1.64 4.79 20.54
N LEU A 224 -1.07 5.05 19.38
CA LEU A 224 -1.48 6.05 18.43
C LEU A 224 -1.73 5.33 17.12
N PHE A 225 -2.91 5.52 16.53
CA PHE A 225 -3.20 5.03 15.20
C PHE A 225 -3.08 6.18 14.22
N ILE A 226 -2.16 6.08 13.27
CA ILE A 226 -1.99 7.05 12.20
C ILE A 226 -2.56 6.45 10.93
N ARG A 227 -3.59 7.08 10.38
CA ARG A 227 -4.22 6.65 9.12
C ARG A 227 -3.46 7.20 7.92
N ILE A 228 -3.19 6.30 6.96
CA ILE A 228 -2.57 6.59 5.65
C ILE A 228 -3.64 7.09 4.69
#